data_AF-A0A8B7DD20-F1
#
_entry.id   AF-A0A8B7DD20-F1
#
_cell.length_a   1.000
_cell.length_b   1.000
_cell.length_c   1.000
_cell.angle_alpha   90.00
_cell.angle_beta   90.00
_cell.angle_gamma   90.00
#
_symmetry.space_group_name_H-M   'P 1'
#
loop_
_entity.id
_entity.type
_entity.pdbx_description
1 polymer ?
#
loop_
_entity_poly.entity_id
_entity_poly.type
_entity_poly.pdbx_seq_one_letter_code
_entity_poly.pdbx_strand_id
1 'polypeptide(L)'
;MDNRLLHLLTSSDSSEVQQHILKYFEEFKKQDQGWQLCANVLESNIYRDERVQFFCLQVLEAHIKTRYAQIEDSMKENLKSCLRKWYFQCCITQQKNFILNKTSHLLCLVFIQEYPNKWTSFFTEILELLEKGPLAVDLYLRVLLAVDEEVVARHIPHTQQ
;
A
#
# COMPACT_ATOMS: atom_id res chain seq x y z
N MET A 1 -10.51 -14.13 -2.99
CA MET A 1 -11.12 -13.56 -1.77
C MET A 1 -12.60 -13.87 -1.82
N ASP A 2 -13.19 -14.34 -0.73
CA ASP A 2 -14.60 -14.74 -0.71
C ASP A 2 -15.50 -13.51 -0.91
N ASN A 3 -16.40 -13.54 -1.89
CA ASN A 3 -17.31 -12.42 -2.19
C ASN A 3 -18.19 -12.05 -0.98
N ARG A 4 -18.43 -13.02 -0.09
CA ARG A 4 -19.10 -12.78 1.19
C ARG A 4 -18.35 -11.83 2.12
N LEU A 5 -17.02 -11.87 2.13
CA LEU A 5 -16.18 -11.03 3.00
C LEU A 5 -16.12 -9.59 2.54
N LEU A 6 -16.05 -9.39 1.21
CA LEU A 6 -16.20 -8.08 0.59
C LEU A 6 -17.57 -7.49 0.92
N HIS A 7 -18.62 -8.29 0.82
CA HIS A 7 -19.96 -7.85 1.17
C HIS A 7 -20.07 -7.49 2.66
N LEU A 8 -19.53 -8.32 3.57
CA LEU A 8 -19.52 -8.06 5.01
C LEU A 8 -18.76 -6.77 5.36
N LEU A 9 -17.63 -6.51 4.70
CA LEU A 9 -16.88 -5.26 4.82
C LEU A 9 -17.71 -4.04 4.40
N THR A 10 -18.55 -4.20 3.37
CA THR A 10 -19.39 -3.12 2.88
C THR A 10 -20.65 -2.88 3.72
N SER A 11 -21.16 -3.90 4.43
CA SER A 11 -22.55 -3.93 4.92
C SER A 11 -22.76 -4.04 6.43
N SER A 12 -21.74 -4.03 7.30
CA SER A 12 -21.92 -4.36 8.72
C SER A 12 -21.53 -3.24 9.71
N ASP A 13 -22.52 -2.85 10.54
CA ASP A 13 -22.37 -1.88 11.66
C ASP A 13 -22.38 -2.55 13.05
N SER A 14 -22.52 -3.88 13.15
CA SER A 14 -22.59 -4.57 14.44
C SER A 14 -21.22 -4.95 15.00
N SER A 15 -21.00 -4.64 16.29
CA SER A 15 -19.73 -4.85 17.01
C SER A 15 -19.23 -6.31 16.96
N GLU A 16 -20.12 -7.29 17.03
CA GLU A 16 -19.77 -8.72 17.02
C GLU A 16 -19.30 -9.19 15.64
N VAL A 17 -19.94 -8.70 14.58
CA VAL A 17 -19.52 -8.96 13.19
C VAL A 17 -18.18 -8.29 12.91
N GLN A 18 -17.95 -7.08 13.44
CA GLN A 18 -16.65 -6.42 13.33
C GLN A 18 -15.52 -7.20 14.02
N GLN A 19 -15.74 -7.76 15.22
CA GLN A 19 -14.73 -8.59 15.88
C GLN A 19 -14.40 -9.86 15.09
N HIS A 20 -15.42 -10.53 14.54
CA HIS A 20 -15.22 -11.72 13.70
C HIS A 20 -14.45 -11.37 12.41
N ILE A 21 -14.79 -10.24 11.79
CA ILE A 21 -14.11 -9.70 10.61
C ILE A 21 -12.63 -9.41 10.93
N LEU A 22 -12.33 -8.76 12.06
CA LEU A 22 -10.96 -8.47 12.50
C LEU A 22 -10.14 -9.75 12.72
N LYS A 23 -10.73 -10.76 13.36
CA LYS A 23 -10.03 -12.04 13.59
C LYS A 23 -9.70 -12.74 12.27
N TYR A 24 -10.67 -12.78 11.35
CA TYR A 24 -10.44 -13.31 10.01
C TYR A 24 -9.34 -12.53 9.27
N PHE A 25 -9.30 -11.20 9.42
CA PHE A 25 -8.25 -10.38 8.81
C PHE A 25 -6.85 -10.72 9.29
N GLU A 26 -6.67 -10.93 10.58
CA GLU A 26 -5.38 -11.32 11.13
C GLU A 26 -4.94 -12.71 10.66
N GLU A 27 -5.88 -13.62 10.40
CA GLU A 27 -5.60 -14.92 9.79
C GLU A 27 -5.28 -14.78 8.30
N PHE A 28 -6.03 -13.94 7.57
CA PHE A 28 -5.83 -13.72 6.14
C PHE A 28 -4.48 -13.07 5.82
N LYS A 29 -4.03 -12.10 6.64
CA LYS A 29 -2.70 -11.48 6.54
C LYS A 29 -1.57 -12.50 6.62
N LYS A 30 -1.79 -13.65 7.28
CA LYS A 30 -0.78 -14.70 7.44
C LYS A 30 -0.71 -15.66 6.25
N GLN A 31 -1.71 -15.68 5.37
CA GLN A 31 -1.72 -16.56 4.20
C GLN A 31 -0.66 -16.14 3.17
N ASP A 32 0.08 -17.09 2.62
CA ASP A 32 1.17 -16.80 1.67
C ASP A 32 0.72 -16.12 0.39
N GLN A 33 -0.51 -16.41 -0.07
CA GLN A 33 -1.09 -15.84 -1.29
C GLN A 33 -2.07 -14.69 -1.02
N GLY A 34 -2.24 -14.27 0.24
CA GLY A 34 -3.21 -13.22 0.62
C GLY A 34 -2.93 -11.88 -0.06
N TRP A 35 -1.65 -11.54 -0.21
CA TRP A 35 -1.21 -10.29 -0.85
C TRP A 35 -1.54 -10.24 -2.34
N GLN A 36 -1.43 -11.36 -3.07
CA GLN A 36 -1.74 -11.43 -4.50
C GLN A 36 -3.23 -11.20 -4.76
N LEU A 37 -4.08 -11.76 -3.89
CA LEU A 37 -5.52 -11.51 -3.97
C LEU A 37 -5.85 -10.04 -3.72
N CYS A 38 -5.23 -9.41 -2.71
CA CYS A 38 -5.39 -7.99 -2.45
C CYS A 38 -4.84 -7.10 -3.58
N ALA A 39 -3.72 -7.49 -4.19
CA ALA A 39 -3.19 -6.82 -5.37
C ALA A 39 -4.20 -6.83 -6.53
N ASN A 40 -4.76 -8.00 -6.85
CA ASN A 40 -5.77 -8.14 -7.90
C ASN A 40 -7.03 -7.30 -7.61
N VAL A 41 -7.45 -7.21 -6.34
CA VAL A 41 -8.60 -6.39 -5.93
C VAL A 41 -8.34 -4.90 -6.19
N LEU A 42 -7.17 -4.40 -5.78
CA LEU A 42 -6.76 -3.01 -6.02
C LEU A 42 -6.63 -2.71 -7.52
N GLU A 43 -6.09 -3.64 -8.30
CA GLU A 43 -5.95 -3.48 -9.75
C GLU A 43 -7.29 -3.50 -10.50
N SER A 44 -8.25 -4.34 -10.05
CA SER A 44 -9.55 -4.48 -10.72
C SER A 44 -10.36 -3.19 -10.72
N ASN A 45 -10.14 -2.31 -9.73
CA ASN A 45 -10.91 -1.09 -9.48
C ASN A 45 -12.45 -1.32 -9.39
N ILE A 46 -12.88 -2.56 -9.22
CA ILE A 46 -14.29 -2.95 -9.07
C ILE A 46 -14.81 -2.50 -7.69
N TYR A 47 -13.96 -2.60 -6.67
CA TYR A 47 -14.30 -2.27 -5.29
C TYR A 47 -13.70 -0.91 -4.92
N ARG A 48 -14.55 0.13 -4.97
CA ARG A 48 -14.18 1.51 -4.59
C ARG A 48 -14.45 1.83 -3.11
N ASP A 49 -14.90 0.84 -2.34
CA ASP A 49 -15.08 1.02 -0.89
C ASP A 49 -13.70 1.20 -0.23
N GLU A 50 -13.54 2.33 0.44
CA GLU A 50 -12.28 2.76 1.06
C GLU A 50 -11.82 1.79 2.16
N ARG A 51 -12.75 1.09 2.82
CA ARG A 51 -12.43 0.06 3.81
C ARG A 51 -11.78 -1.16 3.16
N VAL A 52 -12.29 -1.56 2.00
CA VAL A 52 -11.74 -2.67 1.21
C VAL A 52 -10.35 -2.30 0.68
N GLN A 53 -10.18 -1.08 0.15
CA GLN A 53 -8.89 -0.59 -0.32
C GLN A 53 -7.87 -0.56 0.83
N PHE A 54 -8.24 0.03 1.97
CA PHE A 54 -7.35 0.11 3.13
C PHE A 54 -6.97 -1.27 3.65
N PHE A 55 -7.92 -2.21 3.69
CA PHE A 55 -7.64 -3.60 4.05
C PHE A 55 -6.62 -4.23 3.10
N CYS A 56 -6.80 -4.08 1.78
CA CYS A 56 -5.85 -4.61 0.81
C CYS A 56 -4.45 -4.01 1.01
N LEU A 57 -4.36 -2.71 1.27
CA LEU A 57 -3.09 -2.04 1.56
C LEU A 57 -2.45 -2.55 2.87
N GLN A 58 -3.24 -2.88 3.90
CA GLN A 58 -2.73 -3.49 5.14
C GLN A 58 -2.17 -4.90 4.92
N VAL A 59 -2.80 -5.71 4.06
CA VAL A 59 -2.30 -7.05 3.72
C VAL A 59 -0.98 -6.95 2.94
N LEU A 60 -0.92 -6.04 1.97
CA LEU A 60 0.32 -5.77 1.23
C LEU A 60 1.44 -5.31 2.17
N GLU A 61 1.14 -4.39 3.10
CA GLU A 61 2.12 -3.92 4.08
C GLU A 61 2.67 -5.06 4.95
N ALA A 62 1.78 -5.89 5.50
CA ALA A 62 2.17 -7.03 6.34
C ALA A 62 3.11 -7.97 5.57
N HIS A 63 2.78 -8.25 4.30
CA HIS A 63 3.63 -9.05 3.43
C HIS A 63 4.99 -8.38 3.16
N ILE A 64 5.00 -7.08 2.83
CA ILE A 64 6.23 -6.33 2.53
C ILE A 64 7.17 -6.29 3.74
N LYS A 65 6.63 -6.12 4.95
CA LYS A 65 7.40 -6.06 6.19
C LYS A 65 8.00 -7.41 6.61
N THR A 66 7.36 -8.52 6.27
CA THR A 66 7.70 -9.83 6.85
C THR A 66 8.30 -10.83 5.87
N ARG A 67 7.95 -10.75 4.58
CA ARG A 67 8.26 -11.80 3.59
C ARG A 67 8.90 -11.27 2.31
N TYR A 68 8.95 -9.97 2.09
CA TYR A 68 9.45 -9.39 0.84
C TYR A 68 10.87 -9.84 0.47
N ALA A 69 11.77 -9.92 1.44
CA ALA A 69 13.14 -10.36 1.19
C ALA A 69 13.25 -11.83 0.75
N GLN A 70 12.25 -12.66 1.07
CA GLN A 70 12.25 -14.11 0.89
C GLN A 70 11.55 -14.58 -0.40
N ILE A 71 10.77 -13.70 -1.04
CA ILE A 71 10.09 -14.03 -2.30
C ILE A 71 11.02 -13.86 -3.50
N GLU A 72 10.70 -14.57 -4.59
CA GLU A 72 11.42 -14.51 -5.85
C GLU A 72 11.34 -13.11 -6.50
N ASP A 73 12.34 -12.74 -7.29
CA ASP A 73 12.37 -11.43 -7.96
C ASP A 73 11.17 -11.24 -8.92
N SER A 74 10.65 -12.32 -9.51
CA SER A 74 9.41 -12.30 -10.31
C SER A 74 8.20 -11.83 -9.49
N MET A 75 8.08 -12.30 -8.25
CA MET A 75 7.02 -11.91 -7.31
C MET A 75 7.21 -10.48 -6.82
N LYS A 76 8.46 -10.06 -6.59
CA LYS A 76 8.79 -8.66 -6.24
C LYS A 76 8.38 -7.70 -7.36
N GLU A 77 8.64 -8.05 -8.62
CA GLU A 77 8.19 -7.25 -9.76
C GLU A 77 6.66 -7.20 -9.89
N ASN A 78 5.97 -8.32 -9.61
CA ASN A 78 4.51 -8.32 -9.57
C ASN A 78 3.97 -7.36 -8.49
N LEU A 79 4.57 -7.35 -7.30
CA LEU A 79 4.21 -6.43 -6.23
C LEU A 79 4.49 -4.98 -6.64
N LYS A 80 5.67 -4.68 -7.18
CA LYS A 80 6.01 -3.33 -7.68
C LYS A 80 5.07 -2.88 -8.79
N SER A 81 4.70 -3.78 -9.71
CA SER A 81 3.74 -3.52 -10.78
C SER A 81 2.35 -3.17 -10.22
N CYS A 82 1.85 -3.92 -9.24
CA CYS A 82 0.61 -3.60 -8.55
C CYS A 82 0.67 -2.22 -7.87
N LEU A 83 1.77 -1.92 -7.16
CA LEU A 83 1.95 -0.63 -6.51
C LEU A 83 2.01 0.53 -7.50
N ARG A 84 2.69 0.37 -8.64
CA ARG A 84 2.73 1.36 -9.72
C ARG A 84 1.32 1.67 -10.25
N LYS A 85 0.54 0.63 -10.55
CA LYS A 85 -0.84 0.79 -11.03
C LYS A 85 -1.72 1.47 -9.98
N TRP A 86 -1.59 1.07 -8.72
CA TRP A 86 -2.34 1.68 -7.61
C TRP A 86 -1.96 3.15 -7.38
N TYR A 87 -0.66 3.47 -7.40
CA TYR A 87 -0.16 4.84 -7.31
C TYR A 87 -0.70 5.70 -8.45
N PHE A 88 -0.64 5.19 -9.69
CA PHE A 88 -1.24 5.85 -10.84
C PHE A 88 -2.72 6.13 -10.64
N GLN A 89 -3.49 5.15 -10.15
CA GLN A 89 -4.92 5.34 -9.87
C GLN A 89 -5.17 6.46 -8.85
N CYS A 90 -4.35 6.55 -7.80
CA CYS A 90 -4.43 7.62 -6.81
C CYS A 90 -4.05 9.00 -7.40
N CYS A 91 -3.18 9.05 -8.41
CA CYS A 91 -2.82 10.27 -9.12
C CYS A 91 -3.95 10.83 -9.98
N ILE A 92 -4.88 9.99 -10.44
CA ILE A 92 -5.96 10.39 -11.35
C ILE A 92 -7.35 10.37 -10.70
N THR A 93 -7.48 9.83 -9.49
CA THR A 93 -8.76 9.71 -8.78
C THR A 93 -8.59 10.10 -7.32
N GLN A 94 -9.42 11.05 -6.85
CA GLN A 94 -9.42 11.48 -5.46
C GLN A 94 -9.63 10.30 -4.51
N GLN A 95 -8.67 10.10 -3.61
CA GLN A 95 -8.79 9.16 -2.48
C GLN A 95 -8.91 9.93 -1.16
N LYS A 96 -9.25 9.22 -0.08
CA LYS A 96 -9.17 9.77 1.27
C LYS A 96 -7.73 9.88 1.75
N ASN A 97 -7.47 10.83 2.64
CA ASN A 97 -6.15 11.06 3.22
C ASN A 97 -5.51 9.81 3.83
N PHE A 98 -6.28 8.98 4.55
CA PHE A 98 -5.72 7.76 5.15
C PHE A 98 -5.27 6.72 4.11
N ILE A 99 -5.93 6.68 2.95
CA ILE A 99 -5.52 5.84 1.81
C ILE A 99 -4.22 6.37 1.19
N LEU A 100 -4.13 7.68 0.95
CA LEU A 100 -2.94 8.31 0.38
C LEU A 100 -1.72 8.15 1.30
N ASN A 101 -1.89 8.35 2.60
CA ASN A 101 -0.85 8.14 3.61
C ASN A 101 -0.39 6.67 3.63
N LYS A 102 -1.34 5.73 3.62
CA LYS A 102 -1.02 4.30 3.60
C LYS A 102 -0.27 3.90 2.33
N THR A 103 -0.70 4.43 1.20
CA THR A 103 -0.06 4.21 -0.11
C THR A 103 1.37 4.73 -0.11
N SER A 104 1.59 5.95 0.41
CA SER A 104 2.91 6.57 0.49
C SER A 104 3.87 5.77 1.37
N HIS A 105 3.41 5.34 2.55
CA HIS A 105 4.18 4.46 3.43
C HIS A 105 4.50 3.12 2.74
N LEU A 106 3.55 2.53 2.02
CA LEU A 106 3.74 1.25 1.34
C LEU A 106 4.81 1.33 0.23
N LEU A 107 4.81 2.42 -0.55
CA LEU A 107 5.87 2.69 -1.53
C LEU A 107 7.23 2.84 -0.84
N CYS A 108 7.28 3.58 0.27
CA CYS A 108 8.50 3.77 1.05
C CYS A 108 9.08 2.44 1.58
N LEU A 109 8.25 1.52 2.06
CA LEU A 109 8.70 0.21 2.54
C LEU A 109 9.39 -0.62 1.45
N VAL A 110 8.95 -0.50 0.20
CA VAL A 110 9.61 -1.17 -0.93
C VAL A 110 10.86 -0.40 -1.37
N PHE A 111 10.78 0.93 -1.39
CA PHE A 111 11.92 1.80 -1.68
C PHE A 111 13.14 1.46 -0.81
N ILE A 112 12.97 1.35 0.51
CA ILE A 112 14.07 1.06 1.46
C ILE A 112 14.74 -0.29 1.17
N GLN A 113 14.00 -1.24 0.59
CA GLN A 113 14.50 -2.59 0.32
C GLN A 113 15.21 -2.68 -1.04
N GLU A 114 14.79 -1.89 -2.03
CA GLU A 114 15.19 -2.08 -3.44
C GLU A 114 15.96 -0.90 -4.03
N TYR A 115 15.79 0.33 -3.52
CA TYR A 115 16.56 1.49 -3.94
C TYR A 115 17.89 1.55 -3.16
N PRO A 116 19.02 1.93 -3.79
CA PRO A 116 19.16 2.36 -5.18
C PRO A 116 19.40 1.21 -6.18
N ASN A 117 19.73 0.00 -5.72
CA ASN A 117 20.36 -1.00 -6.59
C ASN A 117 19.42 -1.72 -7.56
N LYS A 118 18.20 -2.04 -7.12
CA LYS A 118 17.22 -2.85 -7.88
C LYS A 118 16.05 -2.04 -8.44
N TRP A 119 15.78 -0.88 -7.87
CA TRP A 119 14.74 0.03 -8.35
C TRP A 119 15.28 1.44 -8.61
N THR A 120 16.32 1.53 -9.45
CA THR A 120 17.03 2.78 -9.78
C THR A 120 16.11 3.88 -10.32
N SER A 121 15.06 3.49 -11.05
CA SER A 121 14.07 4.37 -11.68
C SER A 121 12.97 4.87 -10.74
N PHE A 122 13.00 4.56 -9.44
CA PHE A 122 11.92 4.92 -8.50
C PHE A 122 11.51 6.39 -8.58
N PHE A 123 12.48 7.32 -8.48
CA PHE A 123 12.18 8.75 -8.50
C PHE A 123 11.70 9.23 -9.86
N THR A 124 12.27 8.72 -10.95
CA THR A 124 11.85 9.10 -12.31
C THR A 124 10.42 8.63 -12.58
N GLU A 125 10.08 7.39 -12.18
CA GLU A 125 8.73 6.83 -12.34
C GLU A 125 7.65 7.68 -11.64
N ILE A 126 7.89 8.13 -10.41
CA ILE A 126 6.91 8.95 -9.68
C ILE A 126 6.87 10.42 -10.14
N LEU A 127 8.01 10.95 -10.61
CA LEU A 127 8.10 12.31 -11.16
C LEU A 127 7.36 12.45 -12.50
N GLU A 128 7.45 11.43 -13.36
CA GLU A 128 6.75 11.38 -14.64
C GLU A 128 5.22 11.49 -14.48
N LEU A 129 4.69 11.18 -13.30
CA LEU A 129 3.25 11.25 -13.03
C LEU A 129 2.77 12.63 -12.56
N LEU A 130 3.68 13.59 -12.29
CA LEU A 130 3.29 14.93 -11.84
C LEU A 130 2.44 15.69 -12.87
N GLU A 131 2.60 15.39 -14.16
CA GLU A 131 1.75 15.97 -15.22
C GLU A 131 0.27 15.60 -15.11
N LYS A 132 -0.09 14.58 -14.30
CA LYS A 132 -1.49 14.17 -14.09
C LYS A 132 -2.27 15.17 -13.23
N GLY A 133 -1.60 16.13 -12.60
CA GLY A 133 -2.22 17.27 -11.93
C GLY A 133 -2.08 17.24 -10.40
N PRO A 134 -2.88 18.06 -9.68
CA PRO A 134 -2.66 18.33 -8.26
C PRO A 134 -2.69 17.09 -7.34
N LEU A 135 -3.48 16.07 -7.69
CA LEU A 135 -3.54 14.82 -6.92
C LEU A 135 -2.22 14.05 -6.97
N ALA A 136 -1.58 14.02 -8.13
CA ALA A 136 -0.27 13.40 -8.31
C ALA A 136 0.81 14.16 -7.51
N VAL A 137 0.74 15.49 -7.52
CA VAL A 137 1.64 16.35 -6.73
C VAL A 137 1.48 16.08 -5.24
N ASP A 138 0.25 16.03 -4.72
CA ASP A 138 -0.02 15.72 -3.30
C ASP A 138 0.55 14.35 -2.91
N LEU A 139 0.27 13.31 -3.71
CA LEU A 139 0.76 11.97 -3.41
C LEU A 139 2.29 11.85 -3.51
N TYR A 140 2.91 12.52 -4.49
CA TYR A 140 4.37 12.59 -4.62
C TYR A 140 5.02 13.20 -3.37
N LEU A 141 4.49 14.33 -2.88
CA LEU A 141 5.01 14.98 -1.67
C LEU A 141 4.86 14.09 -0.44
N ARG A 142 3.75 13.34 -0.31
CA ARG A 142 3.59 12.36 0.78
C ARG A 142 4.57 11.21 0.69
N VAL A 143 4.91 10.73 -0.51
CA VAL A 143 5.96 9.73 -0.70
C VAL A 143 7.31 10.27 -0.25
N LEU A 144 7.66 11.51 -0.62
CA LEU A 144 8.90 12.13 -0.16
C LEU A 144 8.95 12.27 1.37
N LEU A 145 7.86 12.68 2.00
CA LEU A 145 7.76 12.75 3.46
C LEU A 145 7.94 11.37 4.10
N ALA A 146 7.29 10.33 3.56
CA ALA A 146 7.44 8.97 4.08
C ALA A 146 8.89 8.47 3.95
N VAL A 147 9.57 8.80 2.84
CA VAL A 147 10.99 8.47 2.65
C VAL A 147 11.88 9.22 3.65
N ASP A 148 11.63 10.50 3.88
CA ASP A 148 12.36 11.30 4.88
C ASP A 148 12.20 10.71 6.30
N GLU A 149 10.96 10.42 6.70
CA GLU A 149 10.64 9.84 8.01
C GLU A 149 11.32 8.48 8.24
N GLU A 150 11.35 7.62 7.22
CA GLU A 150 11.86 6.26 7.38
C GLU A 150 13.38 6.13 7.13
N VAL A 151 14.00 7.07 6.40
CA VAL A 151 15.42 6.98 6.01
C VAL A 151 16.26 8.06 6.70
N VAL A 152 15.81 9.31 6.69
CA VAL A 152 16.59 10.46 7.15
C VAL A 152 16.39 10.68 8.65
N ALA A 153 15.15 10.69 9.14
CA ALA A 153 14.86 10.94 10.55
C ALA A 153 15.45 9.87 11.49
N ARG A 154 15.71 8.65 11.01
CA ARG A 154 16.42 7.61 11.77
C ARG A 154 17.89 7.96 12.11
N HIS A 155 18.49 8.92 11.42
CA HIS A 155 19.89 9.33 11.61
C HIS A 155 20.04 10.59 12.47
N ILE A 156 18.94 11.20 12.90
CA ILE A 156 18.95 12.37 13.77
C ILE A 156 18.57 11.89 15.17
N PRO A 157 19.50 11.81 16.14
CA PRO A 157 19.10 11.62 17.53
C PRO A 157 18.24 12.82 17.93
N HIS A 158 16.94 12.60 18.07
CA HIS A 158 16.03 13.60 18.63
C HIS A 158 16.49 13.89 20.06
N THR A 159 17.31 14.93 20.22
CA THR A 159 17.62 15.45 21.54
C THR A 159 16.37 16.19 21.97
N GLN A 160 15.59 15.58 22.86
CA GLN A 160 14.47 16.26 23.50
C GLN A 160 15.03 17.47 24.25
N GLN A 161 14.66 18.68 23.82
CA GLN A 161 14.81 19.90 24.59
C GLN A 161 13.51 20.19 25.33
#